data_AF-A0A2D8K5X1-F1
#
_entry.id   AF-A0A2D8K5X1-F1
#
_cell.length_a   1.000
_cell.length_b   1.000
_cell.length_c   1.000
_cell.angle_alpha   90.00
_cell.angle_beta   90.00
_cell.angle_gamma   90.00
#
_symmetry.space_group_name_H-M   'P 1'
#
loop_
_entity.id
_entity.type
_entity.pdbx_description
1 polymer ?
#
loop_
_entity_poly.entity_id
_entity_poly.type
_entity_poly.pdbx_seq_one_letter_code
_entity_poly.pdbx_strand_id
1 'polypeptide(L)'
;MLMILGSLAVPAMADAQQVSREAAMRAAVHPVSTSANMRLWLSRVPVTRDFPPDFQTMLRSQASLYVIEISTAPRCLPCGDLWAKLQAFRTHYGWQVRTIGAQEAMLRSGRLGLPWVGNPVAWVRPATDPNRMVPIAIGTDHEVNIARNVWLAARMLTGARAAVGVRAMSKFTGIVGVRAPASSSPKGR
;
A
#
# COMPACT_ATOMS: atom_id res chain seq x y z
N MET A 1 9.73 -15.40 -55.16
CA MET A 1 8.57 -15.12 -54.29
C MET A 1 9.01 -15.35 -52.85
N LEU A 2 9.45 -14.30 -52.15
CA LEU A 2 10.05 -14.40 -50.81
C LEU A 2 8.98 -14.01 -49.77
N MET A 3 8.61 -14.95 -48.89
CA MET A 3 7.63 -14.73 -47.83
C MET A 3 8.25 -13.93 -46.67
N ILE A 4 7.57 -12.87 -46.25
CA ILE A 4 7.90 -12.09 -45.04
C ILE A 4 7.16 -12.74 -43.86
N LEU A 5 7.90 -13.40 -42.96
CA LEU A 5 7.36 -13.82 -41.66
C LEU A 5 7.40 -12.65 -40.68
N GLY A 6 6.24 -12.07 -40.39
CA GLY A 6 6.06 -11.08 -39.34
C GLY A 6 6.21 -11.72 -37.97
N SER A 7 7.21 -11.29 -37.20
CA SER A 7 7.39 -11.69 -35.81
C SER A 7 6.43 -10.89 -34.91
N LEU A 8 5.45 -11.58 -34.33
CA LEU A 8 4.58 -11.03 -33.29
C LEU A 8 5.37 -10.94 -31.98
N ALA A 9 5.77 -9.73 -31.59
CA ALA A 9 6.33 -9.46 -30.27
C ALA A 9 5.22 -9.50 -29.22
N VAL A 10 5.19 -10.55 -28.40
CA VAL A 10 4.32 -10.65 -27.23
C VAL A 10 4.86 -9.68 -26.15
N PRO A 11 4.04 -8.78 -25.58
CA PRO A 11 4.52 -7.88 -24.54
C PRO A 11 4.81 -8.67 -23.26
N ALA A 12 6.02 -8.52 -22.73
CA ALA A 12 6.40 -9.09 -21.44
C ALA A 12 5.47 -8.52 -20.35
N MET A 13 4.68 -9.39 -19.72
CA MET A 13 3.99 -9.03 -18.49
C MET A 13 5.06 -8.76 -17.44
N ALA A 14 5.05 -7.55 -16.86
CA ALA A 14 5.89 -7.24 -15.72
C ALA A 14 5.46 -8.12 -14.55
N ASP A 15 6.21 -9.20 -14.32
CA ASP A 15 6.01 -10.07 -13.16
C ASP A 15 6.25 -9.26 -11.89
N ALA A 16 5.24 -9.26 -11.02
CA ALA A 16 5.40 -8.75 -9.67
C ALA A 16 6.44 -9.62 -8.97
N GLN A 17 7.60 -9.05 -8.68
CA GLN A 17 8.74 -9.77 -8.11
C GLN A 17 8.29 -10.51 -6.84
N GLN A 18 8.38 -11.84 -6.86
CA GLN A 18 8.06 -12.68 -5.71
C GLN A 18 9.06 -12.37 -4.58
N VAL A 19 8.58 -11.66 -3.55
CA VAL A 19 9.38 -11.38 -2.35
C VAL A 19 9.39 -12.64 -1.50
N SER A 20 10.58 -13.20 -1.20
CA SER A 20 10.68 -14.39 -0.35
C SER A 20 10.16 -14.13 1.06
N ARG A 21 9.68 -15.16 1.77
CA ARG A 21 9.18 -15.02 3.14
C ARG A 21 10.24 -14.39 4.06
N GLU A 22 11.51 -14.73 3.90
CA GLU A 22 12.63 -14.22 4.69
C GLU A 22 12.98 -12.77 4.31
N ALA A 23 12.87 -12.39 3.04
CA ALA A 23 13.01 -10.99 2.61
C ALA A 23 11.83 -10.15 3.11
N ALA A 24 10.64 -10.73 3.10
CA ALA A 24 9.42 -10.13 3.56
C ALA A 24 9.37 -10.02 5.10
N MET A 25 9.93 -10.97 5.84
CA MET A 25 10.14 -10.90 7.29
C MET A 25 11.24 -9.90 7.70
N ARG A 26 12.27 -9.72 6.87
CA ARG A 26 13.28 -8.66 7.06
C ARG A 26 12.74 -7.27 6.70
N ALA A 27 11.82 -7.19 5.74
CA ALA A 27 11.13 -5.95 5.35
C ALA A 27 9.93 -5.62 6.25
N ALA A 28 9.34 -6.64 6.88
CA ALA A 28 8.31 -6.50 7.89
C ALA A 28 8.94 -5.80 9.08
N VAL A 29 8.74 -4.48 9.13
CA VAL A 29 8.87 -3.58 10.27
C VAL A 29 9.64 -4.27 11.41
N HIS A 30 10.98 -4.22 11.34
CA HIS A 30 11.82 -4.50 12.51
C HIS A 30 11.16 -3.88 13.75
N PRO A 31 11.29 -4.44 14.95
CA PRO A 31 10.59 -3.91 16.12
C PRO A 31 11.01 -2.46 16.34
N VAL A 32 10.24 -1.53 15.77
CA VAL A 32 10.31 -0.11 16.00
C VAL A 32 9.81 0.05 17.42
N SER A 33 10.73 -0.19 18.35
CA SER A 33 10.49 -0.18 19.78
C SER A 33 10.79 1.19 20.40
N THR A 34 11.41 2.09 19.63
CA THR A 34 11.80 3.43 20.06
C THR A 34 11.40 4.49 19.04
N SER A 35 11.16 5.71 19.52
CA SER A 35 10.87 6.86 18.66
C SER A 35 12.04 7.21 17.71
N ALA A 36 13.28 6.90 18.08
CA ALA A 36 14.45 7.09 17.21
C ALA A 36 14.40 6.13 16.01
N ASN A 37 14.12 4.84 16.27
CA ASN A 37 13.98 3.84 15.21
C ASN A 37 12.81 4.17 14.28
N MET A 38 11.70 4.69 14.83
CA MET A 38 10.55 5.11 14.03
C MET A 38 10.89 6.27 13.09
N ARG A 39 11.61 7.29 13.59
CA ARG A 39 12.06 8.42 12.78
C ARG A 39 13.02 7.97 11.68
N LEU A 40 13.98 7.10 12.00
CA LEU A 40 14.92 6.54 11.03
C LEU A 40 14.22 5.67 9.97
N TRP A 41 13.16 4.96 10.37
CA TRP A 41 12.32 4.22 9.43
C TRP A 41 11.60 5.19 8.48
N LEU A 42 10.84 6.15 9.03
CA LEU A 42 10.06 7.11 8.25
C LEU A 42 10.93 7.97 7.32
N SER A 43 12.18 8.29 7.71
CA SER A 43 13.09 9.06 6.85
C SER A 43 13.50 8.31 5.58
N ARG A 44 13.36 6.98 5.54
CA ARG A 44 13.64 6.14 4.37
C ARG A 44 12.41 5.94 3.48
N VAL A 45 11.21 6.19 4.01
CA VAL A 45 9.96 6.01 3.27
C VAL A 45 9.74 7.19 2.33
N PRO A 46 9.61 6.97 1.01
CA PRO A 46 9.29 8.04 0.07
C PRO A 46 7.96 8.71 0.43
N VAL A 47 7.96 10.03 0.45
CA VAL A 47 6.77 10.85 0.72
C VAL A 47 6.05 11.12 -0.60
N THR A 48 4.76 10.81 -0.68
CA THR A 48 3.89 11.17 -1.81
C THR A 48 3.79 12.69 -1.88
N ARG A 49 4.12 13.27 -3.04
CA ARG A 49 4.16 14.73 -3.24
C ARG A 49 3.02 15.25 -4.10
N ASP A 50 2.55 14.40 -5.01
CA ASP A 50 1.55 14.78 -6.01
C ASP A 50 0.33 13.87 -5.87
N PHE A 51 -0.84 14.37 -6.29
CA PHE A 51 -2.11 13.64 -6.15
C PHE A 51 -2.99 13.83 -7.39
N PRO A 52 -3.89 12.89 -7.68
CA PRO A 52 -4.96 13.10 -8.66
C PRO A 52 -5.79 14.35 -8.33
N PRO A 53 -6.28 15.10 -9.34
CA PRO A 53 -7.10 16.29 -9.10
C PRO A 53 -8.36 16.04 -8.27
N ASP A 54 -8.94 14.85 -8.36
CA ASP A 54 -10.16 14.44 -7.64
C ASP A 54 -9.87 13.87 -6.23
N PHE A 55 -8.61 13.79 -5.81
CA PHE A 55 -8.18 13.05 -4.62
C PHE A 55 -8.94 13.45 -3.34
N GLN A 56 -8.92 14.74 -3.00
CA GLN A 56 -9.57 15.27 -1.80
C GLN A 56 -11.10 15.11 -1.86
N THR A 57 -11.68 15.45 -3.01
CA THR A 57 -13.13 15.39 -3.26
C THR A 57 -13.65 13.97 -3.12
N MET A 58 -12.94 13.01 -3.71
CA MET A 58 -13.29 11.59 -3.65
C MET A 58 -13.21 11.07 -2.21
N LEU A 59 -12.13 11.37 -1.49
CA LEU A 59 -12.01 10.91 -0.11
C LEU A 59 -13.15 11.46 0.74
N ARG A 60 -13.52 12.74 0.62
CA ARG A 60 -14.64 13.29 1.38
C ARG A 60 -15.99 12.69 0.97
N SER A 61 -16.25 12.53 -0.33
CA SER A 61 -17.56 12.08 -0.83
C SER A 61 -17.85 10.60 -0.55
N GLN A 62 -16.80 9.78 -0.39
CA GLN A 62 -16.93 8.35 -0.15
C GLN A 62 -16.80 7.94 1.33
N ALA A 63 -16.64 8.89 2.25
CA ALA A 63 -16.34 8.62 3.65
C ALA A 63 -17.34 7.67 4.35
N SER A 64 -18.62 7.75 4.01
CA SER A 64 -19.68 6.91 4.58
C SER A 64 -19.74 5.48 4.00
N LEU A 65 -19.10 5.26 2.84
CA LEU A 65 -19.13 3.96 2.15
C LEU A 65 -18.11 2.97 2.73
N TYR A 66 -17.16 3.46 3.51
CA TYR A 66 -16.00 2.70 3.94
C TYR A 66 -15.67 2.91 5.42
N VAL A 67 -14.91 1.97 5.95
CA VAL A 67 -14.39 2.01 7.33
C VAL A 67 -12.91 1.65 7.28
N ILE A 68 -12.09 2.40 8.01
CA ILE A 68 -10.70 2.02 8.26
C ILE A 68 -10.65 1.19 9.55
N GLU A 69 -9.97 0.06 9.47
CA GLU A 69 -9.75 -0.84 10.59
C GLU A 69 -8.25 -1.00 10.84
N ILE A 70 -7.85 -1.02 12.10
CA ILE A 70 -6.44 -1.13 12.49
C ILE A 70 -6.25 -2.15 13.62
N SER A 71 -5.22 -2.97 13.51
CA SER A 71 -4.80 -3.85 14.59
C SER A 71 -3.90 -3.11 15.58
N THR A 72 -3.97 -3.48 16.86
CA THR A 72 -3.17 -2.83 17.90
C THR A 72 -2.61 -3.86 18.87
N ALA A 73 -1.59 -3.45 19.63
CA ALA A 73 -1.02 -4.22 20.72
C ALA A 73 -0.56 -3.29 21.85
N PRO A 74 -0.59 -3.74 23.12
CA PRO A 74 -0.02 -2.98 24.23
C PRO A 74 1.45 -2.64 23.98
N ARG A 75 1.85 -1.42 24.34
CA ARG A 75 3.23 -0.92 24.19
C ARG A 75 3.77 -0.95 22.76
N CYS A 76 2.89 -0.95 21.76
CA CYS A 76 3.23 -0.86 20.35
C CYS A 76 3.35 0.61 19.92
N LEU A 77 4.58 1.11 19.82
CA LEU A 77 4.84 2.50 19.43
C LEU A 77 4.31 2.83 18.01
N PRO A 78 4.50 1.98 16.98
CA PRO A 78 3.92 2.23 15.65
C PRO A 78 2.38 2.21 15.65
N CYS A 79 1.76 1.45 16.57
CA CYS A 79 0.30 1.41 16.70
C CYS A 79 -0.24 2.76 17.18
N GLY A 80 0.40 3.38 18.17
CA GLY A 80 0.02 4.70 18.66
C GLY A 80 0.22 5.79 17.60
N ASP A 81 1.33 5.74 16.88
CA ASP A 81 1.62 6.69 15.80
C ASP A 81 0.64 6.57 14.63
N LEU A 82 0.39 5.35 14.13
CA LEU A 82 -0.59 5.14 13.07
C LEU A 82 -2.02 5.51 13.53
N TRP A 83 -2.39 5.19 14.77
CA TRP A 83 -3.68 5.59 15.34
C TRP A 83 -3.86 7.11 15.33
N ALA A 84 -2.87 7.87 15.79
CA ALA A 84 -2.93 9.34 15.78
C ALA A 84 -3.14 9.90 14.37
N LYS A 85 -2.40 9.37 13.38
CA LYS A 85 -2.52 9.77 11.96
C LYS A 85 -3.88 9.40 11.37
N LEU A 86 -4.43 8.25 11.72
CA LEU A 86 -5.77 7.85 11.30
C LEU A 86 -6.86 8.71 11.95
N GLN A 87 -6.66 9.15 13.19
CA GLN A 87 -7.57 10.11 13.83
C GLN A 87 -7.52 11.47 13.14
N ALA A 88 -6.33 11.95 12.75
CA ALA A 88 -6.20 13.15 11.91
C ALA A 88 -6.89 12.98 10.55
N PHE A 89 -6.70 11.82 9.90
CA PHE A 89 -7.37 11.47 8.65
C PHE A 89 -8.90 11.49 8.80
N ARG A 90 -9.44 10.90 9.87
CA ARG A 90 -10.86 10.93 10.21
C ARG A 90 -11.36 12.37 10.32
N THR A 91 -10.66 13.23 11.04
CA THR A 91 -11.04 14.65 11.19
C THR A 91 -11.05 15.37 9.85
N HIS A 92 -10.06 15.10 8.99
CA HIS A 92 -9.92 15.81 7.72
C HIS A 92 -10.91 15.32 6.65
N TYR A 93 -11.15 14.01 6.54
CA TYR A 93 -11.96 13.42 5.46
C TYR A 93 -13.32 12.86 5.90
N GLY A 94 -13.60 12.74 7.20
CA GLY A 94 -14.88 12.25 7.72
C GLY A 94 -15.01 10.72 7.81
N TRP A 95 -13.94 9.96 7.57
CA TRP A 95 -14.00 8.49 7.57
C TRP A 95 -14.09 7.90 8.97
N GLN A 96 -14.81 6.80 9.12
CA GLN A 96 -14.78 6.02 10.35
C GLN A 96 -13.46 5.25 10.48
N VAL A 97 -12.90 5.25 11.69
CA VAL A 97 -11.70 4.51 12.06
C VAL A 97 -12.02 3.71 13.31
N ARG A 98 -11.67 2.42 13.34
CA ARG A 98 -11.85 1.56 14.52
C ARG A 98 -10.75 0.51 14.65
N THR A 99 -10.57 0.01 15.87
CA THR A 99 -9.63 -1.09 16.13
C THR A 99 -10.27 -2.44 15.86
N ILE A 100 -9.44 -3.44 15.51
CA ILE A 100 -9.83 -4.85 15.48
C ILE A 100 -8.95 -5.68 16.43
N GLY A 101 -9.46 -6.85 16.82
CA GLY A 101 -8.74 -7.77 17.69
C GLY A 101 -7.52 -8.41 17.02
N ALA A 102 -6.54 -8.82 17.82
CA ALA A 102 -5.30 -9.42 17.32
C ALA A 102 -5.51 -10.72 16.53
N GLN A 103 -6.45 -11.57 16.96
CA GLN A 103 -6.77 -12.82 16.26
C GLN A 103 -7.40 -12.55 14.89
N GLU A 104 -8.30 -11.57 14.80
CA GLU A 104 -8.91 -11.17 13.54
C GLU A 104 -7.86 -10.58 12.59
N ALA A 105 -6.99 -9.70 13.09
CA ALA A 105 -5.88 -9.14 12.33
C ALA A 105 -4.95 -10.24 11.77
N MET A 106 -4.63 -11.24 12.59
CA MET A 106 -3.80 -12.38 12.19
C MET A 106 -4.44 -13.17 11.03
N LEU A 107 -5.74 -13.50 11.14
CA LEU A 107 -6.47 -14.22 10.10
C LEU A 107 -6.52 -13.43 8.79
N ARG A 108 -6.80 -12.12 8.87
CA ARG A 108 -6.88 -11.24 7.69
C ARG A 108 -5.53 -11.12 6.98
N SER A 109 -4.45 -10.95 7.74
CA SER A 109 -3.10 -10.88 7.18
C SER A 109 -2.66 -12.19 6.54
N GLY A 110 -2.99 -13.33 7.16
CA GLY A 110 -2.71 -14.66 6.61
C GLY A 110 -3.42 -14.89 5.27
N ARG A 111 -4.71 -14.54 5.17
CA ARG A 111 -5.49 -14.66 3.92
C ARG A 111 -4.92 -13.83 2.77
N LEU A 112 -4.28 -12.71 3.07
CA LEU A 112 -3.68 -11.82 2.09
C LEU A 112 -2.23 -12.17 1.76
N GLY A 113 -1.70 -13.27 2.32
CA GLY A 113 -0.30 -13.66 2.15
C GLY A 113 0.67 -12.58 2.64
N LEU A 114 0.20 -11.67 3.52
CA LEU A 114 1.07 -10.63 4.04
C LEU A 114 2.15 -11.31 4.89
N PRO A 115 3.41 -10.89 4.76
CA PRO A 115 4.49 -11.38 5.60
C PRO A 115 4.32 -10.81 7.01
N TRP A 116 3.34 -11.33 7.73
CA TRP A 116 2.93 -10.76 9.01
C TRP A 116 3.97 -11.05 10.08
N VAL A 117 4.58 -9.98 10.59
CA VAL A 117 5.43 -10.03 11.78
C VAL A 117 5.03 -8.91 12.75
N GLY A 118 3.74 -8.78 13.08
CA GLY A 118 3.26 -7.95 14.19
C GLY A 118 2.34 -6.78 13.85
N ASN A 119 2.13 -5.90 14.82
CA ASN A 119 1.18 -4.78 14.78
C ASN A 119 1.89 -3.44 14.55
N PRO A 120 1.18 -2.43 13.99
CA PRO A 120 -0.17 -2.49 13.48
C PRO A 120 -0.20 -2.87 11.99
N VAL A 121 -1.37 -3.30 11.53
CA VAL A 121 -1.75 -3.20 10.12
C VAL A 121 -3.09 -2.51 10.06
N ALA A 122 -3.28 -1.71 9.02
CA ALA A 122 -4.55 -1.05 8.75
C ALA A 122 -5.13 -1.49 7.41
N TRP A 123 -6.45 -1.57 7.36
CA TRP A 123 -7.24 -1.97 6.19
C TRP A 123 -8.35 -0.97 5.91
N VAL A 124 -8.75 -0.89 4.66
CA VAL A 124 -10.02 -0.27 4.24
C VAL A 124 -11.03 -1.37 3.90
N ARG A 125 -12.17 -1.29 4.60
CA ARG A 125 -13.45 -2.00 4.47
C ARG A 125 -14.54 -1.31 3.65
N PRO A 126 -15.29 -1.87 2.70
CA PRO A 126 -16.66 -1.39 2.47
C PRO A 126 -17.48 -1.54 3.76
N ALA A 127 -18.34 -0.57 4.06
CA ALA A 127 -19.20 -0.63 5.25
C ALA A 127 -20.16 -1.83 5.19
N THR A 128 -20.60 -2.19 3.98
CA THR A 128 -21.58 -3.25 3.69
C THR A 128 -20.97 -4.63 3.47
N ASP A 129 -19.65 -4.75 3.35
CA ASP A 129 -18.97 -6.02 3.09
C ASP A 129 -17.74 -6.16 4.00
N PRO A 130 -17.85 -6.90 5.12
CA PRO A 130 -16.73 -7.10 6.04
C PRO A 130 -15.64 -8.03 5.48
N ASN A 131 -15.91 -8.79 4.42
CA ASN A 131 -14.99 -9.81 3.90
C ASN A 131 -14.07 -9.29 2.80
N ARG A 132 -14.45 -8.21 2.10
CA ARG A 132 -13.59 -7.53 1.13
C ARG A 132 -12.81 -6.41 1.80
N MET A 133 -11.49 -6.50 1.80
CA MET A 133 -10.63 -5.47 2.40
C MET A 133 -9.32 -5.31 1.64
N VAL A 134 -8.74 -4.11 1.75
CA VAL A 134 -7.44 -3.80 1.16
C VAL A 134 -6.53 -3.27 2.26
N PRO A 135 -5.32 -3.84 2.46
CA PRO A 135 -4.36 -3.31 3.42
C PRO A 135 -3.82 -1.95 2.94
N ILE A 136 -3.74 -0.98 3.83
CA ILE A 136 -3.29 0.39 3.56
C ILE A 136 -2.02 0.78 4.31
N ALA A 137 -1.64 0.05 5.35
CA ALA A 137 -0.38 0.26 6.08
C ALA A 137 0.03 -1.02 6.83
N ILE A 138 1.33 -1.29 6.88
CA ILE A 138 1.96 -2.28 7.78
C ILE A 138 3.03 -1.52 8.57
N GLY A 139 2.91 -1.48 9.89
CA GLY A 139 3.69 -0.56 10.71
C GLY A 139 3.12 0.84 10.68
N THR A 140 3.95 1.83 10.36
CA THR A 140 3.49 3.21 10.18
C THR A 140 4.07 3.83 8.92
N ASP A 141 3.50 4.95 8.50
CA ASP A 141 3.84 5.69 7.30
C ASP A 141 3.55 7.19 7.51
N HIS A 142 3.91 8.03 6.54
CA HIS A 142 3.55 9.45 6.49
C HIS A 142 2.04 9.63 6.30
N GLU A 143 1.46 10.68 6.87
CA GLU A 143 0.01 10.96 6.76
C GLU A 143 -0.47 11.06 5.31
N VAL A 144 0.30 11.74 4.48
CA VAL A 144 0.04 11.88 3.03
C VAL A 144 0.06 10.54 2.30
N ASN A 145 0.92 9.62 2.75
CA ASN A 145 1.01 8.28 2.19
C ASN A 145 -0.18 7.41 2.60
N ILE A 146 -0.62 7.53 3.86
CA ILE A 146 -1.82 6.86 4.38
C ILE A 146 -3.04 7.31 3.57
N ALA A 147 -3.23 8.62 3.38
CA ALA A 147 -4.35 9.14 2.59
C ALA A 147 -4.32 8.60 1.16
N ARG A 148 -3.13 8.56 0.54
CA ARG A 148 -2.91 7.96 -0.78
C ARG A 148 -3.30 6.49 -0.84
N ASN A 149 -2.95 5.71 0.18
CA ASN A 149 -3.28 4.29 0.25
C ASN A 149 -4.79 4.07 0.47
N VAL A 150 -5.46 4.93 1.26
CA VAL A 150 -6.93 4.90 1.43
C VAL A 150 -7.64 5.17 0.11
N TRP A 151 -7.22 6.21 -0.62
CA TRP A 151 -7.80 6.53 -1.94
C TRP A 151 -7.63 5.36 -2.92
N LEU A 152 -6.45 4.75 -2.96
CA LEU A 152 -6.19 3.56 -3.78
C LEU A 152 -7.09 2.38 -3.39
N ALA A 153 -7.20 2.10 -2.10
CA ALA A 153 -8.02 1.02 -1.58
C ALA A 153 -9.49 1.19 -1.96
N ALA A 154 -10.05 2.39 -1.80
CA ALA A 154 -11.42 2.69 -2.22
C ALA A 154 -11.64 2.40 -3.72
N ARG A 155 -10.71 2.84 -4.59
CA ARG A 155 -10.75 2.57 -6.04
C ARG A 155 -10.70 1.09 -6.36
N MET A 156 -9.84 0.34 -5.68
CA MET A 156 -9.75 -1.12 -5.84
C MET A 156 -11.06 -1.81 -5.40
N LEU A 157 -11.68 -1.31 -4.32
CA LEU A 157 -12.96 -1.80 -3.81
C LEU A 157 -14.16 -1.38 -4.68
N THR A 158 -14.06 -0.33 -5.51
CA THR A 158 -15.05 -0.02 -6.55
C THR A 158 -14.81 -0.74 -7.87
N GLY A 159 -13.83 -1.65 -7.95
CA GLY A 159 -13.57 -2.46 -9.14
C GLY A 159 -12.49 -1.92 -10.09
N ALA A 160 -11.77 -0.86 -9.73
CA ALA A 160 -10.57 -0.48 -10.48
C ALA A 160 -9.51 -1.58 -10.31
N ARG A 161 -8.96 -2.09 -11.43
CA ARG A 161 -7.87 -3.07 -11.36
C ARG A 161 -6.70 -2.51 -10.54
N ALA A 162 -6.23 -3.26 -9.55
CA ALA A 162 -5.14 -2.88 -8.66
C ALA A 162 -3.92 -2.35 -9.43
N ALA A 163 -3.53 -3.05 -10.49
CA ALA A 163 -2.41 -2.67 -11.35
C ALA A 163 -2.61 -1.31 -12.03
N VAL A 164 -3.86 -0.93 -12.36
CA VAL A 164 -4.18 0.38 -12.92
C VAL A 164 -4.09 1.46 -11.85
N GLY A 165 -4.60 1.21 -10.63
CA GLY A 165 -4.47 2.13 -9.50
C GLY A 165 -3.00 2.38 -9.15
N VAL A 166 -2.21 1.31 -9.00
CA VAL A 166 -0.77 1.41 -8.68
C VAL A 166 0.00 2.12 -9.79
N ARG A 167 -0.24 1.80 -11.07
CA ARG A 167 0.39 2.53 -12.20
C ARG A 167 -0.03 4.00 -12.26
N ALA A 168 -1.30 4.31 -11.98
CA ALA A 168 -1.75 5.70 -11.93
C ALA A 168 -1.08 6.48 -10.79
N MET A 169 -0.70 5.81 -9.70
CA MET A 169 -0.03 6.41 -8.54
C MET A 169 1.49 6.35 -8.57
N SER A 170 2.11 5.52 -9.40
CA SER A 170 3.57 5.44 -9.47
C SER A 170 4.18 6.81 -9.83
N LYS A 171 3.55 7.54 -10.75
CA LYS A 171 3.94 8.92 -11.13
C LYS A 171 3.89 9.91 -9.98
N PHE A 172 3.06 9.65 -8.97
CA PHE A 172 2.77 10.54 -7.86
C PHE A 172 3.58 10.23 -6.59
N THR A 173 4.26 9.08 -6.57
CA THR A 173 4.86 8.49 -5.36
C THR A 173 6.38 8.33 -5.47
N GLY A 174 6.96 8.58 -6.64
CA GLY A 174 8.40 8.39 -6.89
C GLY A 174 8.87 6.92 -6.81
N ILE A 175 7.93 5.97 -6.66
CA ILE A 175 8.24 4.52 -6.57
C ILE A 175 8.54 3.91 -7.95
N VAL A 176 8.36 4.66 -9.06
CA VAL A 176 8.91 4.28 -10.38
C VAL A 176 10.38 4.67 -10.47
N GLY A 177 11.22 3.71 -10.11
CA GLY A 177 12.68 3.80 -10.23
C GLY A 177 13.36 2.44 -10.42
N VAL A 178 12.68 1.41 -10.93
CA VAL A 178 13.39 0.28 -11.55
C VAL A 178 13.54 0.62 -13.02
N ARG A 179 14.67 1.21 -13.39
CA ARG A 179 15.11 1.24 -14.79
C ARG A 179 15.00 -0.19 -15.31
N ALA A 180 14.25 -0.40 -16.40
CA ALA A 180 14.43 -1.61 -17.19
C ALA A 180 15.94 -1.74 -17.48
N PRO A 181 16.55 -2.93 -17.30
CA PRO A 181 17.94 -3.11 -17.67
C PRO A 181 18.11 -2.64 -19.11
N ALA A 182 18.98 -1.65 -19.32
CA ALA A 182 19.36 -1.24 -20.66
C ALA A 182 19.91 -2.49 -21.34
N SER A 183 19.27 -2.94 -22.42
CA SER A 183 19.81 -4.00 -23.25
C SER A 183 21.08 -3.46 -23.88
N SER A 184 22.23 -3.76 -23.28
CA SER A 184 23.51 -3.62 -23.95
C SER A 184 23.61 -4.75 -24.97
N SER A 185 23.08 -4.55 -26.17
CA SER A 185 23.52 -5.33 -27.32
C SER A 185 24.91 -4.82 -27.71
N PRO A 186 25.96 -5.66 -27.67
CA PRO A 186 27.24 -5.30 -28.26
C PRO A 186 27.02 -5.17 -29.77
N LYS A 187 27.31 -4.00 -30.35
CA LYS A 187 27.57 -3.93 -31.79
C LYS A 187 28.85 -4.73 -32.03
N GLY A 188 28.68 -5.90 -32.64
CA GLY A 188 29.78 -6.66 -33.23
C GLY A 188 30.54 -5.78 -34.23
N ARG A 189 31.85 -5.96 -34.23
CA ARG A 189 32.79 -5.40 -35.18
C ARG A 189 33.21 -6.49 -36.15
#